data_AF-A0A2R6DWV2-F1
#
_entry.id   AF-A0A2R6DWV2-F1
#
_cell.length_a   1.000
_cell.length_b   1.000
_cell.length_c   1.000
_cell.angle_alpha   90.00
_cell.angle_beta   90.00
_cell.angle_gamma   90.00
#
_symmetry.space_group_name_H-M   'P 1'
#
loop_
_entity.id
_entity.type
_entity.pdbx_description
1 polymer ?
#
loop_
_entity_poly.entity_id
_entity_poly.type
_entity_poly.pdbx_seq_one_letter_code
_entity_poly.pdbx_strand_id
1 'polypeptide(L)'
;MGVVRDVPQVLVYSICVPFLCLGSLAAPYVLVWTVFGGTTLSLTLAFPAAMLLSCLVYSVIQVAMCYEVNEAFEGRRPVPFSGIRVALGRPKRIVLAATLGFVVVNVQRGLPALGRVGRILGAAGARGYEVASLFAFPIIATTDKSVARSLESVLASVEEQWDRGLAVSVGTKAVG
;
A
#
# COMPACT_ATOMS: atom_id res chain seq x y z
N MET A 1 -5.21 14.77 -16.81
CA MET A 1 -4.35 14.41 -17.97
C MET A 1 -2.99 15.15 -18.00
N GLY A 2 -2.79 16.27 -17.27
CA GLY A 2 -1.48 16.97 -17.24
C GLY A 2 -0.34 16.17 -16.58
N VAL A 3 -0.53 15.68 -15.35
CA VAL A 3 0.53 15.04 -14.55
C VAL A 3 1.20 13.82 -15.22
N VAL A 4 0.43 12.98 -15.93
CA VAL A 4 0.98 11.80 -16.63
C VAL A 4 1.83 12.19 -17.83
N ARG A 5 1.52 13.33 -18.47
CA ARG A 5 2.33 13.88 -19.56
C ARG A 5 3.64 14.46 -19.04
N ASP A 6 3.61 15.05 -17.85
CA ASP A 6 4.78 15.67 -17.23
C ASP A 6 5.71 14.66 -16.55
N VAL A 7 5.17 13.52 -16.08
CA VAL A 7 5.93 12.49 -15.36
C VAL A 7 5.56 11.08 -15.88
N PRO A 8 5.96 10.73 -17.12
CA PRO A 8 5.62 9.45 -17.74
C PRO A 8 6.23 8.24 -17.00
N GLN A 9 7.32 8.43 -16.26
CA GLN A 9 7.93 7.37 -15.46
C GLN A 9 6.99 6.80 -14.38
N VAL A 10 5.94 7.53 -13.98
CA VAL A 10 4.94 7.02 -13.04
C VAL A 10 4.20 5.79 -13.61
N LEU A 11 4.03 5.73 -14.93
CA LEU A 11 3.44 4.56 -15.61
C LEU A 11 4.33 3.33 -15.51
N VAL A 12 5.66 3.51 -15.47
CA VAL A 12 6.62 2.42 -15.34
C VAL A 12 6.41 1.71 -14.01
N TYR A 13 6.17 2.44 -12.92
CA TYR A 13 5.85 1.81 -11.64
C TYR A 13 4.60 0.94 -11.73
N SER A 14 3.49 1.45 -12.28
CA SER A 14 2.25 0.67 -12.43
C SER A 14 2.44 -0.61 -13.26
N ILE A 15 3.29 -0.56 -14.29
CA ILE A 15 3.63 -1.73 -15.10
C ILE A 15 4.54 -2.68 -14.33
N CYS A 16 5.54 -2.17 -13.60
CA CYS A 16 6.53 -2.98 -12.88
C CYS A 16 5.99 -3.62 -11.60
N VAL A 17 5.05 -2.98 -10.88
CA VAL A 17 4.46 -3.51 -9.64
C VAL A 17 4.02 -4.96 -9.77
N PRO A 18 3.17 -5.36 -10.73
CA PRO A 18 2.72 -6.75 -10.82
C PRO A 18 3.88 -7.72 -11.05
N PHE A 19 4.88 -7.37 -11.88
CA PHE A 19 6.04 -8.23 -12.12
C PHE A 19 6.96 -8.36 -10.90
N LEU A 20 7.20 -7.24 -10.20
CA LEU A 20 8.03 -7.23 -8.99
C LEU A 20 7.33 -7.93 -7.83
N CYS A 21 6.01 -7.78 -7.70
CA CYS A 21 5.19 -8.54 -6.75
C CYS A 21 5.19 -10.04 -7.09
N LEU A 22 5.00 -10.42 -8.36
CA LEU A 22 5.08 -11.82 -8.78
C LEU A 22 6.47 -12.42 -8.52
N GLY A 23 7.53 -11.68 -8.85
CA GLY A 23 8.91 -12.10 -8.62
C GLY A 23 9.24 -12.24 -7.13
N SER A 24 8.81 -11.30 -6.29
CA SER A 24 8.98 -11.38 -4.83
C SER A 24 8.16 -12.49 -4.19
N LEU A 25 7.04 -12.88 -4.79
CA LEU A 25 6.31 -14.07 -4.37
C LEU A 25 7.08 -15.35 -4.74
N ALA A 26 7.62 -15.44 -5.95
CA ALA A 26 8.31 -16.64 -6.43
C ALA A 26 9.70 -16.85 -5.80
N ALA A 27 10.45 -15.76 -5.55
CA ALA A 27 11.85 -15.83 -5.15
C ALA A 27 12.09 -16.65 -3.86
N PRO A 28 11.30 -16.50 -2.77
CA PRO A 28 11.50 -17.31 -1.57
C PRO A 28 11.20 -18.79 -1.80
N TYR A 29 10.26 -19.14 -2.67
CA TYR A 29 10.01 -20.54 -3.03
C TYR A 29 11.16 -21.15 -3.81
N VAL A 30 11.69 -20.42 -4.80
CA VAL A 30 12.85 -20.87 -5.58
C VAL A 30 14.06 -21.05 -4.65
N LEU A 31 14.34 -20.07 -3.79
CA LEU A 31 15.43 -20.14 -2.81
C LEU A 31 15.28 -21.33 -1.87
N VAL A 32 14.09 -21.53 -1.33
CA VAL A 32 13.85 -22.64 -0.39
C VAL A 32 13.96 -23.99 -1.09
N TRP A 33 13.44 -24.10 -2.31
CA TRP A 33 13.53 -25.31 -3.11
C TRP A 33 14.99 -25.68 -3.41
N THR A 34 15.81 -24.72 -3.81
CA THR A 34 17.23 -24.95 -4.17
C THR A 34 18.11 -25.24 -2.96
N VAL A 35 17.86 -24.62 -1.81
CA VAL A 35 18.71 -24.75 -0.62
C VAL A 35 18.29 -25.91 0.28
N PHE A 36 16.98 -26.14 0.44
CA PHE A 36 16.43 -27.09 1.42
C PHE A 36 15.69 -28.28 0.79
N GLY A 37 15.73 -28.41 -0.55
CA GLY A 37 15.19 -29.57 -1.26
C GLY A 37 13.66 -29.67 -1.29
N GLY A 38 12.95 -28.57 -1.00
CA GLY A 38 11.49 -28.52 -1.20
C GLY A 38 10.65 -29.33 -0.22
N THR A 39 11.14 -29.58 0.99
CA THR A 39 10.36 -30.26 2.03
C THR A 39 9.09 -29.50 2.40
N THR A 40 8.03 -30.20 2.84
CA THR A 40 6.75 -29.58 3.23
C THR A 40 6.93 -28.45 4.24
N LEU A 41 7.74 -28.68 5.28
CA LEU A 41 8.05 -27.67 6.29
C LEU A 41 8.69 -26.41 5.67
N SER A 42 9.65 -26.60 4.78
CA SER A 42 10.36 -25.49 4.12
C SER A 42 9.42 -24.67 3.24
N LEU A 43 8.53 -25.32 2.49
CA LEU A 43 7.52 -24.66 1.65
C LEU A 43 6.47 -23.92 2.49
N THR A 44 6.09 -24.46 3.66
CA THR A 44 5.19 -23.78 4.60
C THR A 44 5.81 -22.51 5.16
N LEU A 45 7.12 -22.50 5.46
CA LEU A 45 7.84 -21.31 5.93
C LEU A 45 8.12 -20.30 4.80
N ALA A 46 8.25 -20.77 3.56
CA ALA A 46 8.45 -19.91 2.39
C ALA A 46 7.23 -19.00 2.13
N PHE A 47 6.01 -19.48 2.40
CA PHE A 47 4.78 -18.73 2.15
C PHE A 47 4.69 -17.39 2.91
N PRO A 48 4.79 -17.34 4.26
CA PRO A 48 4.72 -16.06 4.98
C PRO A 48 5.89 -15.15 4.61
N ALA A 49 7.08 -15.70 4.34
CA ALA A 49 8.23 -14.93 3.88
C ALA A 49 7.97 -14.27 2.50
N ALA A 50 7.42 -15.03 1.55
CA ALA A 50 7.02 -14.54 0.23
C ALA A 50 5.93 -13.46 0.31
N MET A 51 4.90 -13.67 1.13
CA MET A 51 3.86 -12.67 1.36
C MET A 51 4.44 -11.39 1.94
N LEU A 52 5.28 -11.48 2.97
CA LEU A 52 5.90 -10.31 3.59
C LEU A 52 6.81 -9.56 2.61
N LEU A 53 7.61 -10.29 1.83
CA LEU A 53 8.48 -9.71 0.80
C LEU A 53 7.67 -8.99 -0.27
N SER A 54 6.55 -9.56 -0.72
CA SER A 54 5.65 -8.91 -1.67
C SER A 54 5.03 -7.64 -1.08
N CYS A 55 4.59 -7.66 0.18
CA CYS A 55 4.10 -6.45 0.86
C CYS A 55 5.17 -5.36 0.99
N LEU A 56 6.43 -5.74 1.23
CA LEU A 56 7.56 -4.81 1.27
C LEU A 56 7.80 -4.17 -0.11
N VAL A 57 7.90 -4.99 -1.15
CA VAL A 57 8.09 -4.53 -2.53
C VAL A 57 6.97 -3.59 -2.96
N TYR A 58 5.71 -3.99 -2.70
CA TYR A 58 4.55 -3.15 -2.98
C TYR A 58 4.62 -1.81 -2.25
N SER A 59 4.95 -1.82 -0.97
CA SER A 59 5.05 -0.60 -0.15
C SER A 59 6.15 0.35 -0.64
N VAL A 60 7.32 -0.19 -1.01
CA VAL A 60 8.42 0.60 -1.58
C VAL A 60 7.97 1.30 -2.87
N ILE A 61 7.33 0.55 -3.78
CA ILE A 61 6.93 1.10 -5.07
C ILE A 61 5.81 2.13 -4.91
N GLN A 62 4.83 1.88 -4.04
CA GLN A 62 3.75 2.84 -3.77
C GLN A 62 4.30 4.15 -3.18
N VAL A 63 5.21 4.08 -2.21
CA VAL A 63 5.85 5.29 -1.65
C VAL A 63 6.65 6.04 -2.70
N ALA A 64 7.40 5.32 -3.55
CA ALA A 64 8.17 5.92 -4.64
C ALA A 64 7.28 6.64 -5.65
N MET A 65 6.19 5.98 -6.06
CA MET A 65 5.18 6.54 -6.96
C MET A 65 4.51 7.77 -6.35
N CYS A 66 4.06 7.70 -5.10
CA CYS A 66 3.43 8.83 -4.41
C CYS A 66 4.38 10.03 -4.30
N TYR A 67 5.67 9.79 -4.02
CA TYR A 67 6.66 10.87 -3.96
C TYR A 67 6.81 11.59 -5.30
N GLU A 68 7.04 10.85 -6.40
CA GLU A 68 7.23 11.46 -7.72
C GLU A 68 5.96 12.16 -8.23
N VAL A 69 4.78 11.60 -7.94
CA VAL A 69 3.50 12.24 -8.24
C VAL A 69 3.32 13.54 -7.43
N ASN A 70 3.69 13.54 -6.14
CA ASN A 70 3.60 14.74 -5.30
C ASN A 70 4.54 15.86 -5.79
N GLU A 71 5.79 15.52 -6.13
CA GLU A 71 6.74 16.48 -6.74
C GLU A 71 6.17 17.11 -8.01
N ALA A 72 5.52 16.30 -8.86
CA ALA A 72 4.87 16.78 -10.08
C ALA A 72 3.71 17.75 -9.78
N PHE A 73 2.88 17.44 -8.78
CA PHE A 73 1.77 18.30 -8.36
C PHE A 73 2.23 19.64 -7.80
N GLU A 74 3.41 19.67 -7.16
CA GLU A 74 4.03 20.90 -6.68
C GLU A 74 4.77 21.68 -7.79
N GLY A 75 4.68 21.23 -9.05
CA GLY A 75 5.32 21.88 -10.19
C GLY A 75 6.83 21.63 -10.29
N ARG A 76 7.38 20.72 -9.47
CA ARG A 76 8.78 20.29 -9.55
C ARG A 76 8.93 19.19 -10.59
N ARG A 77 10.14 19.05 -11.15
CA ARG A 77 10.49 17.98 -12.09
C ARG A 77 11.23 16.87 -11.35
N PRO A 78 10.55 15.80 -10.92
CA PRO A 78 11.23 14.71 -10.22
C PRO A 78 12.23 14.02 -11.15
N VAL A 79 13.43 13.75 -10.63
CA VAL A 79 14.38 12.87 -11.32
C VAL A 79 13.77 11.47 -11.38
N PRO A 80 13.79 10.77 -12.54
CA PRO A 80 13.25 9.43 -12.64
C PRO A 80 13.83 8.50 -11.57
N PHE A 81 12.97 7.74 -10.90
CA PHE A 81 13.35 6.78 -9.85
C PHE A 81 13.92 7.38 -8.56
N SER A 82 13.88 8.72 -8.40
CA SER A 82 14.25 9.38 -7.14
C SER A 82 13.35 8.93 -5.98
N GLY A 83 12.08 8.59 -6.27
CA GLY A 83 11.14 8.06 -5.29
C GLY A 83 11.62 6.76 -4.63
N ILE A 84 12.36 5.90 -5.35
CA ILE A 84 12.91 4.65 -4.79
C ILE A 84 13.94 4.97 -3.71
N ARG A 85 14.81 5.95 -3.95
CA ARG A 85 15.81 6.37 -2.96
C ARG A 85 15.15 6.95 -1.72
N VAL A 86 14.11 7.76 -1.90
CA VAL A 86 13.31 8.32 -0.79
C VAL A 86 12.63 7.21 0.01
N ALA A 87 12.03 6.23 -0.67
CA ALA A 87 11.43 5.07 -0.04
C ALA A 87 12.48 4.28 0.78
N LEU A 88 13.62 3.93 0.18
CA LEU A 88 14.70 3.21 0.85
C LEU A 88 15.32 3.99 2.03
N GLY A 89 15.27 5.32 2.01
CA GLY A 89 15.65 6.17 3.14
C GLY A 89 14.70 6.10 4.34
N ARG A 90 13.53 5.45 4.20
CA ARG A 90 12.47 5.36 5.23
C ARG A 90 12.12 3.91 5.59
N PRO A 91 13.11 3.04 5.89
CA PRO A 91 12.90 1.59 6.02
C PRO A 91 11.92 1.25 7.15
N LYS A 92 11.99 1.96 8.29
CA LYS A 92 11.08 1.70 9.43
C LYS A 92 9.60 1.86 9.06
N ARG A 93 9.26 2.85 8.23
CA ARG A 93 7.88 3.13 7.84
C ARG A 93 7.39 2.15 6.77
N ILE A 94 8.26 1.77 5.86
CA ILE A 94 7.99 0.75 4.85
C ILE A 94 7.75 -0.60 5.51
N VAL A 95 8.59 -0.98 6.47
CA VAL A 95 8.40 -2.23 7.24
C VAL A 95 7.08 -2.19 8.00
N LEU A 96 6.73 -1.07 8.62
CA LEU A 96 5.44 -0.93 9.31
C LEU A 96 4.26 -1.07 8.34
N ALA A 97 4.27 -0.36 7.21
CA ALA A 97 3.22 -0.43 6.19
C ALA A 97 3.10 -1.85 5.60
N ALA A 98 4.23 -2.49 5.30
CA ALA A 98 4.28 -3.85 4.79
C ALA A 98 3.77 -4.86 5.83
N THR A 99 4.10 -4.67 7.11
CA THR A 99 3.61 -5.53 8.20
C THR A 99 2.10 -5.38 8.36
N LEU A 100 1.58 -4.15 8.33
CA LEU A 100 0.13 -3.92 8.35
C LEU A 100 -0.56 -4.58 7.15
N GLY A 101 -0.02 -4.40 5.94
CA GLY A 101 -0.52 -5.08 4.74
C GLY A 101 -0.49 -6.59 4.87
N PHE A 102 0.60 -7.15 5.38
CA PHE A 102 0.74 -8.58 5.64
C PHE A 102 -0.30 -9.09 6.64
N VAL A 103 -0.49 -8.40 7.77
CA VAL A 103 -1.50 -8.76 8.77
C VAL A 103 -2.90 -8.73 8.16
N VAL A 104 -3.23 -7.67 7.41
CA VAL A 104 -4.54 -7.54 6.75
C VAL A 104 -4.78 -8.68 5.77
N VAL A 105 -3.80 -9.01 4.92
CA VAL A 105 -3.93 -10.12 3.96
C VAL A 105 -4.12 -11.47 4.66
N ASN A 106 -3.39 -11.71 5.76
CA ASN A 106 -3.54 -12.96 6.52
C ASN A 106 -4.89 -13.04 7.25
N VAL A 107 -5.33 -11.94 7.86
CA VAL A 107 -6.65 -11.86 8.50
C VAL A 107 -7.76 -12.09 7.47
N GLN A 108 -7.68 -11.46 6.29
CA GLN A 108 -8.64 -11.65 5.21
C GLN A 108 -8.66 -13.09 4.69
N ARG A 109 -7.52 -13.79 4.67
CA ARG A 109 -7.46 -15.20 4.29
C ARG A 109 -8.01 -16.13 5.36
N GLY A 110 -7.85 -15.78 6.64
CA GLY A 110 -8.33 -16.58 7.77
C GLY A 110 -9.83 -16.39 8.06
N LEU A 111 -10.37 -15.19 7.89
CA LEU A 111 -11.75 -14.85 8.24
C LEU A 111 -12.83 -15.69 7.51
N PRO A 112 -12.70 -16.07 6.22
CA PRO A 112 -13.66 -16.92 5.53
C PRO A 112 -13.91 -18.28 6.20
N ALA A 113 -12.97 -18.78 7.01
CA ALA A 113 -13.15 -20.01 7.79
C ALA A 113 -14.27 -19.87 8.85
N LEU A 114 -14.67 -18.65 9.22
CA LEU A 114 -15.77 -18.34 10.14
C LEU A 114 -17.15 -18.26 9.45
N GLY A 115 -17.27 -18.77 8.21
CA GLY A 115 -18.54 -18.82 7.48
C GLY A 115 -18.96 -17.51 6.83
N ARG A 116 -20.27 -17.24 6.74
CA ARG A 116 -20.80 -16.05 6.03
C ARG A 116 -20.37 -14.73 6.67
N VAL A 117 -20.42 -14.64 8.00
CA VAL A 117 -20.03 -13.42 8.74
C VAL A 117 -18.56 -13.10 8.51
N GLY A 118 -17.68 -14.11 8.58
CA GLY A 118 -16.26 -13.96 8.30
C GLY A 118 -15.97 -13.45 6.89
N ARG A 119 -16.70 -13.91 5.87
CA ARG A 119 -16.55 -13.39 4.50
C ARG A 119 -16.94 -11.92 4.36
N ILE A 120 -18.03 -11.50 5.02
CA ILE A 120 -18.47 -10.09 4.99
C ILE A 120 -17.44 -9.20 5.70
N LEU A 121 -16.98 -9.60 6.88
CA LEU A 121 -15.94 -8.88 7.63
C LEU A 121 -14.63 -8.81 6.87
N GLY A 122 -14.23 -9.89 6.20
CA GLY A 122 -13.04 -9.92 5.35
C GLY A 122 -13.14 -8.94 4.18
N ALA A 123 -14.29 -8.90 3.49
CA ALA A 123 -14.53 -7.97 2.39
C ALA A 123 -14.57 -6.50 2.87
N ALA A 124 -15.25 -6.23 3.99
CA ALA A 124 -15.29 -4.89 4.59
C ALA A 124 -13.89 -4.42 5.02
N GLY A 125 -13.11 -5.30 5.65
CA GLY A 125 -11.72 -5.03 6.02
C GLY A 125 -10.82 -4.79 4.80
N ALA A 126 -11.04 -5.49 3.68
CA ALA A 126 -10.32 -5.25 2.43
C ALA A 126 -10.59 -3.86 1.86
N ARG A 127 -11.85 -3.44 1.83
CA ARG A 127 -12.22 -2.10 1.41
C ARG A 127 -11.67 -1.03 2.36
N GLY A 128 -11.75 -1.27 3.67
CA GLY A 128 -11.19 -0.35 4.67
C GLY A 128 -9.68 -0.17 4.49
N TYR A 129 -8.94 -1.27 4.25
CA TYR A 129 -7.51 -1.21 3.98
C TYR A 129 -7.20 -0.52 2.64
N GLU A 130 -7.97 -0.81 1.59
CA GLU A 130 -7.82 -0.15 0.28
C GLU A 130 -7.92 1.38 0.45
N VAL A 131 -8.98 1.86 1.11
CA VAL A 131 -9.18 3.28 1.40
C VAL A 131 -8.05 3.84 2.28
N ALA A 132 -7.70 3.17 3.38
CA ALA A 132 -6.63 3.63 4.27
C ALA A 132 -5.28 3.73 3.55
N SER A 133 -5.00 2.80 2.63
CA SER A 133 -3.75 2.75 1.87
C SER A 133 -3.60 3.94 0.90
N LEU A 134 -4.72 4.46 0.36
CA LEU A 134 -4.72 5.65 -0.48
C LEU A 134 -4.19 6.89 0.24
N PHE A 135 -4.28 6.93 1.56
CA PHE A 135 -3.75 8.04 2.36
C PHE A 135 -2.42 7.70 3.04
N ALA A 136 -2.24 6.46 3.49
CA ALA A 136 -1.05 6.04 4.21
C ALA A 136 0.24 6.15 3.37
N PHE A 137 0.22 5.74 2.10
CA PHE A 137 1.42 5.80 1.26
C PHE A 137 1.85 7.23 0.90
N PRO A 138 0.95 8.14 0.51
CA PRO A 138 1.29 9.57 0.37
C PRO A 138 1.87 10.17 1.64
N ILE A 139 1.29 9.90 2.81
CA ILE A 139 1.84 10.35 4.10
C ILE A 139 3.28 9.87 4.29
N ILE A 140 3.51 8.58 4.05
CA ILE A 140 4.83 7.96 4.22
C ILE A 140 5.84 8.58 3.23
N ALA A 141 5.38 8.99 2.05
CA ALA A 141 6.20 9.66 1.04
C ALA A 141 6.52 11.12 1.40
N THR A 142 5.56 11.89 1.91
CA THR A 142 5.69 13.36 2.02
C THR A 142 6.12 13.85 3.39
N THR A 143 5.72 13.18 4.48
CA THR A 143 5.93 13.75 5.82
C THR A 143 7.24 13.29 6.43
N ASP A 144 8.13 14.15 6.94
CA ASP A 144 9.32 13.70 7.72
C ASP A 144 9.02 13.44 9.21
N LYS A 145 7.86 13.90 9.72
CA LYS A 145 7.42 13.77 11.13
C LYS A 145 6.94 12.34 11.47
N SER A 146 6.78 12.04 12.76
CA SER A 146 6.38 10.71 13.24
C SER A 146 5.04 10.25 12.64
N VAL A 147 4.95 8.96 12.30
CA VAL A 147 3.80 8.32 11.64
C VAL A 147 2.47 8.60 12.37
N ALA A 148 2.51 8.67 13.70
CA ALA A 148 1.35 8.98 14.53
C ALA A 148 0.76 10.37 14.24
N ARG A 149 1.59 11.42 14.16
CA ARG A 149 1.10 12.80 13.88
C ARG A 149 0.59 12.94 12.45
N SER A 150 1.17 12.21 11.51
CA SER A 150 0.70 12.24 10.13
C SER A 150 -0.62 11.50 9.93
N LEU A 151 -0.81 10.36 10.63
CA LEU A 151 -2.10 9.67 10.69
C LEU A 151 -3.17 10.55 11.34
N GLU A 152 -2.83 11.28 12.38
CA GLU A 152 -3.72 12.23 13.06
C GLU A 152 -4.13 13.37 12.12
N SER A 153 -3.18 13.93 11.36
CA SER A 153 -3.46 14.96 10.36
C SER A 153 -4.34 14.46 9.21
N VAL A 154 -4.14 13.22 8.78
CA VAL A 154 -4.96 12.64 7.70
C VAL A 154 -6.31 12.20 8.22
N LEU A 155 -6.42 11.64 9.41
CA LEU A 155 -7.71 11.36 10.05
C LEU A 155 -8.49 12.66 10.20
N ALA A 156 -7.86 13.74 10.64
CA ALA A 156 -8.49 15.06 10.71
C ALA A 156 -8.93 15.57 9.33
N SER A 157 -8.10 15.43 8.28
CA SER A 157 -8.50 15.82 6.92
C SER A 157 -9.58 14.92 6.32
N VAL A 158 -9.58 13.62 6.64
CA VAL A 158 -10.62 12.67 6.21
C VAL A 158 -11.91 12.96 6.97
N GLU A 159 -11.88 13.20 8.28
CA GLU A 159 -13.03 13.64 9.07
C GLU A 159 -13.59 14.95 8.53
N GLU A 160 -12.75 15.94 8.25
CA GLU A 160 -13.20 17.22 7.68
C GLU A 160 -13.84 17.04 6.30
N GLN A 161 -13.27 16.20 5.42
CA GLN A 161 -13.87 15.93 4.11
C GLN A 161 -15.10 15.03 4.19
N TRP A 162 -15.17 14.13 5.17
CA TRP A 162 -16.31 13.25 5.41
C TRP A 162 -17.48 14.04 6.00
N ASP A 163 -17.23 14.98 6.91
CA ASP A 163 -18.20 15.94 7.43
C ASP A 163 -18.72 16.86 6.33
N ARG A 164 -17.84 17.38 5.47
CA ARG A 164 -18.25 18.15 4.29
C ARG A 164 -19.06 17.30 3.30
N GLY A 165 -18.66 16.05 3.06
CA GLY A 165 -19.35 15.12 2.17
C GLY A 165 -20.74 14.73 2.69
N LEU A 166 -20.85 14.47 4.01
CA LEU A 166 -22.11 14.23 4.69
C LEU A 166 -23.00 15.48 4.65
N ALA A 167 -22.47 16.67 4.93
CA ALA A 167 -23.21 17.93 4.85
C ALA A 167 -23.74 18.20 3.44
N VAL A 168 -22.96 17.92 2.39
CA VAL A 168 -23.39 18.06 0.99
C VAL A 168 -24.45 17.01 0.62
N SER A 169 -24.34 15.77 1.10
CA SER A 169 -25.32 14.70 0.85
C SER A 169 -26.65 14.91 1.59
N VAL A 170 -26.60 15.47 2.79
CA VAL A 170 -27.80 15.88 3.56
C VAL A 170 -28.42 17.14 2.94
N GLY A 171 -27.60 18.10 2.49
CA GLY A 171 -28.06 19.28 1.77
C GLY A 171 -28.76 18.96 0.45
N THR A 172 -28.23 18.01 -0.32
CA THR A 172 -28.85 17.56 -1.58
C THR A 172 -30.10 16.70 -1.39
N LYS A 173 -30.26 16.01 -0.24
CA LYS A 173 -31.52 15.35 0.14
C LYS A 173 -32.56 16.29 0.76
N ALA A 174 -32.15 17.45 1.26
CA ALA A 174 -33.07 18.47 1.79
C ALA A 174 -33.58 19.45 0.73
N VAL A 175 -32.88 19.53 -0.42
CA VAL A 175 -33.23 20.39 -1.56
C VAL A 175 -33.87 19.60 -2.72
N GLY A 176 -33.92 18.27 -2.61
CA GLY A 176 -34.59 17.37 -3.58
C GLY A 176 -35.94 16.89 -3.10
#